data_AF-A0A017SYA1-F1
#
_entry.id   AF-A0A017SYA1-F1
#
_cell.length_a   1.000
_cell.length_b   1.000
_cell.length_c   1.000
_cell.angle_alpha   90.00
_cell.angle_beta   90.00
_cell.angle_gamma   90.00
#
_symmetry.space_group_name_H-M   'P 1'
#
loop_
_entity.id
_entity.type
_entity.pdbx_description
1 polymer ?
#
loop_
_entity_poly.entity_id
_entity_poly.type
_entity_poly.pdbx_seq_one_letter_code
_entity_poly.pdbx_strand_id
1 'polypeptide(L)'
;MAAARSSLPVVHARPAAAPLARSPLERAGEEDLFHDYVLSAYAPLAPHVGKLRSLNLLVESFAVAGLEAEGLSLLRCVREGLGAFRTVWGVKRVHATGALGWELYFYDWERAHADLSLPRLQEIFAPVVEVDAREPYPLPWHMVSIEVSREALARRGRVGAHLYIDMRSYALLGEKFTFENVYTFHDPRTEVDMILHRLKSSVHFDPERDGVAALMPPPLRRCGKVCVANKRSSDAVYFSRIRTPDLAWFLRTHAWPEEMTALVGGRAMELDHLLWDVGVDFDRAGGVLTARKTGVYGSF
;
A
#
# COMPACT_ATOMS: atom_id res chain seq x y z
N MET A 1 -3.08 -43.40 45.76
CA MET A 1 -2.43 -42.20 45.18
C MET A 1 -3.30 -41.69 44.04
N ALA A 2 -4.02 -40.59 44.25
CA ALA A 2 -4.83 -39.97 43.20
C ALA A 2 -3.93 -39.13 42.27
N ALA A 3 -3.98 -39.40 40.97
CA ALA A 3 -3.21 -38.68 39.96
C ALA A 3 -3.74 -37.24 39.83
N ALA A 4 -2.88 -36.25 40.13
CA ALA A 4 -3.19 -34.84 39.97
C ALA A 4 -3.35 -34.53 38.47
N ARG A 5 -4.53 -34.03 38.08
CA ARG A 5 -4.79 -33.53 36.73
C ARG A 5 -4.01 -32.23 36.54
N SER A 6 -3.06 -32.25 35.59
CA SER A 6 -2.39 -31.05 35.10
C SER A 6 -3.42 -30.13 34.43
N SER A 7 -3.70 -28.99 35.03
CA SER A 7 -4.48 -27.92 34.41
C SER A 7 -3.61 -27.24 33.35
N LEU A 8 -4.05 -27.28 32.09
CA LEU A 8 -3.42 -26.51 31.02
C LEU A 8 -3.39 -25.02 31.40
N PRO A 9 -2.28 -24.31 31.14
CA PRO A 9 -2.19 -22.89 31.41
C PRO A 9 -3.25 -22.15 30.59
N VAL A 10 -4.11 -21.41 31.28
CA VAL A 10 -5.02 -20.46 30.66
C VAL A 10 -4.14 -19.36 30.08
N VAL A 11 -3.93 -19.40 28.76
CA VAL A 11 -3.32 -18.29 28.03
C VAL A 11 -4.32 -17.15 28.08
N HIS A 12 -4.10 -16.19 28.97
CA HIS A 12 -4.85 -14.94 28.97
C HIS A 12 -4.57 -14.24 27.64
N ALA A 13 -5.55 -14.28 26.73
CA ALA A 13 -5.49 -13.51 25.50
C ALA A 13 -5.31 -12.04 25.87
N ARG A 14 -4.21 -11.44 25.41
CA ARG A 14 -3.98 -10.00 25.57
C ARG A 14 -5.16 -9.27 24.93
N PRO A 15 -5.80 -8.31 25.61
CA PRO A 15 -6.90 -7.55 25.01
C PRO A 15 -6.35 -6.86 23.75
N ALA A 16 -7.08 -7.01 22.64
CA ALA A 16 -6.69 -6.41 21.38
C ALA A 16 -6.51 -4.90 21.56
N ALA A 17 -5.41 -4.36 21.06
CA ALA A 17 -5.16 -2.92 21.10
C ALA A 17 -6.28 -2.15 20.40
N ALA A 18 -6.69 -1.01 20.97
CA ALA A 18 -7.69 -0.15 20.35
C ALA A 18 -7.04 0.71 19.25
N PRO A 19 -7.78 1.11 18.20
CA PRO A 19 -7.31 2.12 17.24
C PRO A 19 -6.85 3.41 17.95
N LEU A 20 -5.78 4.03 17.46
CA LEU A 20 -5.14 5.22 18.02
C LEU A 20 -5.64 6.52 17.41
N ALA A 21 -6.12 6.50 16.16
CA ALA A 21 -6.62 7.70 15.51
C ALA A 21 -7.76 8.32 16.32
N ARG A 22 -7.68 9.63 16.54
CA ARG A 22 -8.67 10.41 17.30
C ARG A 22 -9.65 11.13 16.40
N SER A 23 -9.31 11.30 15.13
CA SER A 23 -10.19 11.87 14.13
C SER A 23 -11.45 11.02 13.93
N PRO A 24 -12.59 11.66 13.61
CA PRO A 24 -13.81 10.93 13.31
C PRO A 24 -13.60 9.97 12.15
N LEU A 25 -14.13 8.75 12.29
CA LEU A 25 -14.09 7.77 11.22
C LEU A 25 -14.90 8.25 10.01
N GLU A 26 -14.29 8.22 8.83
CA GLU A 26 -14.96 8.57 7.59
C GLU A 26 -15.85 7.43 7.09
N ARG A 27 -17.08 7.77 6.69
CA ARG A 27 -18.07 6.83 6.16
C ARG A 27 -18.32 7.11 4.68
N ALA A 28 -18.59 6.05 3.93
CA ALA A 28 -18.90 6.12 2.52
C ALA A 28 -20.31 6.68 2.29
N GLY A 29 -20.44 7.59 1.32
CA GLY A 29 -21.71 8.13 0.83
C GLY A 29 -22.19 7.40 -0.44
N GLU A 30 -23.30 7.85 -1.02
CA GLU A 30 -23.87 7.27 -2.26
C GLU A 30 -22.98 7.49 -3.49
N GLU A 31 -22.25 8.61 -3.51
CA GLU A 31 -21.38 9.02 -4.62
C GLU A 31 -19.93 8.52 -4.46
N ASP A 32 -19.66 7.64 -3.48
CA ASP A 32 -18.32 7.11 -3.28
C ASP A 32 -17.88 6.21 -4.44
N LEU A 33 -16.67 6.46 -4.95
CA LEU A 33 -16.05 5.66 -5.98
C LEU A 33 -14.98 4.75 -5.39
N PHE A 34 -14.87 3.54 -5.93
CA PHE A 34 -13.96 2.52 -5.42
C PHE A 34 -12.98 2.10 -6.51
N HIS A 35 -11.69 2.21 -6.20
CA HIS A 35 -10.61 1.93 -7.14
C HIS A 35 -9.56 1.02 -6.51
N ASP A 36 -8.96 0.17 -7.33
CA ASP A 36 -7.72 -0.54 -6.98
C ASP A 36 -6.49 0.37 -7.06
N TYR A 37 -5.32 -0.14 -6.68
CA TYR A 37 -4.09 0.65 -6.64
C TYR A 37 -3.60 1.16 -8.00
N VAL A 38 -4.18 0.72 -9.13
CA VAL A 38 -3.95 1.28 -10.48
C VAL A 38 -5.03 2.25 -10.94
N LEU A 39 -5.83 2.73 -9.98
CA LEU A 39 -7.00 3.58 -10.17
C LEU A 39 -8.07 2.97 -11.09
N SER A 40 -8.10 1.64 -11.22
CA SER A 40 -9.14 0.96 -11.99
C SER A 40 -10.36 0.72 -11.11
N ALA A 41 -11.51 1.22 -11.55
CA ALA A 41 -12.76 1.14 -10.81
C ALA A 41 -13.22 -0.31 -10.56
N TYR A 42 -13.94 -0.50 -9.46
CA TYR A 42 -14.66 -1.73 -9.17
C TYR A 42 -15.99 -1.44 -8.47
N ALA A 43 -16.94 -2.37 -8.61
CA ALA A 43 -18.20 -2.31 -7.85
C ALA A 43 -17.97 -2.83 -6.43
N PRO A 44 -18.46 -2.13 -5.38
CA PRO A 44 -18.32 -2.58 -4.01
C PRO A 44 -18.96 -3.96 -3.82
N LEU A 45 -18.38 -4.79 -2.95
CA LEU A 45 -18.84 -6.18 -2.75
C LEU A 45 -20.18 -6.29 -2.00
N ALA A 46 -20.60 -5.22 -1.34
CA ALA A 46 -21.80 -5.13 -0.52
C ALA A 46 -22.31 -3.68 -0.52
N PRO A 47 -23.55 -3.40 -0.04
CA PRO A 47 -24.00 -2.04 0.18
C PRO A 47 -22.99 -1.27 1.04
N HIS A 48 -22.56 -0.10 0.55
CA HIS A 48 -21.44 0.66 1.12
C HIS A 48 -21.88 1.90 1.91
N VAL A 49 -23.07 2.45 1.64
CA VAL A 49 -23.55 3.68 2.29
C VAL A 49 -23.52 3.51 3.82
N GLY A 50 -22.86 4.44 4.50
CA GLY A 50 -22.68 4.44 5.95
C GLY A 50 -21.59 3.49 6.47
N LYS A 51 -20.99 2.63 5.63
CA LYS A 51 -19.83 1.81 6.00
C LYS A 51 -18.53 2.62 5.97
N LEU A 52 -17.44 2.07 6.49
CA LEU A 52 -16.19 2.81 6.66
C LEU A 52 -15.38 2.89 5.36
N ARG A 53 -14.84 4.07 5.05
CA ARG A 53 -13.90 4.23 3.93
C ARG A 53 -12.56 3.55 4.22
N SER A 54 -11.86 3.15 3.16
CA SER A 54 -10.49 2.60 3.24
C SER A 54 -9.51 3.58 3.90
N LEU A 55 -9.73 4.88 3.72
CA LEU A 55 -8.93 5.98 4.28
C LEU A 55 -8.72 5.87 5.80
N ASN A 56 -9.67 5.30 6.54
CA ASN A 56 -9.52 5.14 7.99
C ASN A 56 -8.27 4.33 8.35
N LEU A 57 -7.86 3.37 7.52
CA LEU A 57 -6.62 2.62 7.73
C LEU A 57 -5.37 3.47 7.48
N LEU A 58 -5.42 4.37 6.49
CA LEU A 58 -4.35 5.35 6.24
C LEU A 58 -4.22 6.32 7.42
N VAL A 59 -5.33 6.86 7.92
CA VAL A 59 -5.34 7.77 9.07
C VAL A 59 -4.81 7.08 10.33
N GLU A 60 -5.23 5.84 10.57
CA GLU A 60 -4.71 5.02 11.67
C GLU A 60 -3.19 4.83 11.58
N SER A 61 -2.65 4.64 10.37
CA SER A 61 -1.21 4.51 10.19
C SER A 61 -0.43 5.78 10.54
N PHE A 62 -1.00 6.97 10.32
CA PHE A 62 -0.42 8.23 10.79
C PHE A 62 -0.46 8.33 12.31
N ALA A 63 -1.58 7.94 12.94
CA ALA A 63 -1.72 7.93 14.40
C ALA A 63 -0.71 7.00 15.08
N VAL A 64 -0.51 5.79 14.54
CA VAL A 64 0.53 4.84 14.99
C VAL A 64 1.94 5.45 14.89
N ALA A 65 2.20 6.26 13.88
CA ALA A 65 3.48 6.96 13.72
C ALA A 65 3.62 8.23 14.58
N GLY A 66 2.56 8.64 15.27
CA GLY A 66 2.47 9.88 16.05
C GLY A 66 2.34 11.15 15.18
N LEU A 67 1.80 11.03 13.98
CA LEU A 67 1.73 12.09 12.95
C LEU A 67 0.31 12.30 12.40
N GLU A 68 -0.73 12.02 13.20
CA GLU A 68 -2.12 12.11 12.74
C GLU A 68 -2.46 13.51 12.18
N ALA A 69 -2.04 14.58 12.86
CA ALA A 69 -2.36 15.94 12.44
C ALA A 69 -1.68 16.32 11.11
N GLU A 70 -0.40 15.98 10.96
CA GLU A 70 0.38 16.20 9.74
C GLU A 70 -0.18 15.38 8.58
N GLY A 71 -0.51 14.10 8.83
CA GLY A 71 -1.15 13.22 7.87
C GLY A 71 -2.50 13.74 7.39
N LEU A 72 -3.37 14.17 8.30
CA LEU A 72 -4.65 14.80 7.94
C LEU A 72 -4.46 16.09 7.14
N SER A 73 -3.42 16.87 7.44
CA SER A 73 -3.08 18.05 6.65
C SER A 73 -2.69 17.68 5.21
N LEU A 74 -1.90 16.61 5.03
CA LEU A 74 -1.54 16.10 3.70
C LEU A 74 -2.78 15.67 2.92
N LEU A 75 -3.66 14.89 3.55
CA LEU A 75 -4.89 14.42 2.90
C LEU A 75 -5.81 15.58 2.48
N ARG A 76 -5.94 16.60 3.35
CA ARG A 76 -6.73 17.80 3.05
C ARG A 76 -6.16 18.55 1.84
N CYS A 77 -4.86 18.81 1.83
CA CYS A 77 -4.20 19.51 0.72
C CYS A 77 -4.45 18.79 -0.62
N VAL A 78 -4.30 17.46 -0.64
CA VAL A 78 -4.52 16.66 -1.86
C VAL A 78 -5.98 16.70 -2.31
N ARG A 79 -6.94 16.54 -1.40
CA ARG A 79 -8.38 16.61 -1.72
C ARG A 79 -8.81 17.98 -2.23
N GLU A 80 -8.33 19.05 -1.61
CA GLU A 80 -8.60 20.42 -2.06
C GLU A 80 -7.93 20.72 -3.41
N GLY A 81 -6.75 20.12 -3.65
CA GLY A 81 -5.93 20.35 -4.83
C GLY A 81 -6.39 19.62 -6.09
N LEU A 82 -6.83 18.36 -5.96
CA LEU A 82 -7.18 17.47 -7.08
C LEU A 82 -8.63 16.98 -7.04
N GLY A 83 -9.33 17.10 -5.91
CA GLY A 83 -10.66 16.53 -5.71
C GLY A 83 -10.63 15.13 -5.08
N ALA A 84 -11.82 14.57 -4.88
CA ALA A 84 -12.00 13.25 -4.28
C ALA A 84 -11.81 12.12 -5.30
N PHE A 85 -11.46 10.93 -4.80
CA PHE A 85 -11.34 9.67 -5.53
C PHE A 85 -10.36 9.67 -6.71
N ARG A 86 -9.38 10.60 -6.68
CA ARG A 86 -8.32 10.72 -7.70
C ARG A 86 -6.94 10.35 -7.18
N THR A 87 -6.85 9.92 -5.92
CA THR A 87 -5.57 9.56 -5.28
C THR A 87 -5.61 8.13 -4.79
N VAL A 88 -4.63 7.33 -5.23
CA VAL A 88 -4.30 6.06 -4.57
C VAL A 88 -3.30 6.36 -3.48
N TRP A 89 -3.42 5.69 -2.35
CA TRP A 89 -2.45 5.75 -1.26
C TRP A 89 -1.86 4.38 -1.00
N GLY A 90 -0.63 4.35 -0.52
CA GLY A 90 0.05 3.18 -0.01
C GLY A 90 0.67 3.48 1.36
N VAL A 91 0.43 2.61 2.33
CA VAL A 91 1.22 2.55 3.57
C VAL A 91 2.23 1.44 3.39
N LYS A 92 3.51 1.73 3.66
CA LYS A 92 4.61 0.77 3.57
C LYS A 92 5.20 0.53 4.96
N ARG A 93 5.48 -0.72 5.29
CA ARG A 93 6.19 -1.12 6.51
C ARG A 93 7.54 -1.73 6.16
N VAL A 94 8.62 -1.14 6.67
CA VAL A 94 9.98 -1.69 6.55
C VAL A 94 10.23 -2.66 7.70
N HIS A 95 10.42 -3.95 7.41
CA HIS A 95 10.47 -4.98 8.45
C HIS A 95 11.72 -4.89 9.34
N ALA A 96 12.85 -4.40 8.80
CA ALA A 96 14.10 -4.28 9.55
C ALA A 96 14.00 -3.27 10.72
N THR A 97 13.20 -2.21 10.55
CA THR A 97 13.10 -1.11 11.52
C THR A 97 11.70 -0.99 12.15
N GLY A 98 10.69 -1.66 11.57
CA GLY A 98 9.28 -1.46 11.89
C GLY A 98 8.73 -0.10 11.42
N ALA A 99 9.53 0.71 10.73
CA ALA A 99 9.13 2.05 10.31
C ALA A 99 8.01 2.00 9.26
N LEU A 100 7.09 2.97 9.36
CA LEU A 100 6.05 3.23 8.38
C LEU A 100 6.49 4.37 7.45
N GLY A 101 6.09 4.27 6.19
CA GLY A 101 6.16 5.33 5.19
C GLY A 101 4.89 5.35 4.35
N TRP A 102 4.64 6.46 3.68
CA TRP A 102 3.43 6.67 2.91
C TRP A 102 3.78 7.06 1.49
N GLU A 103 2.96 6.65 0.54
CA GLU A 103 3.10 7.07 -0.85
C GLU A 103 1.73 7.41 -1.42
N LEU A 104 1.64 8.54 -2.10
CA LEU A 104 0.43 8.95 -2.82
C LEU A 104 0.70 8.85 -4.32
N TYR A 105 -0.20 8.20 -5.05
CA TYR A 105 -0.09 7.93 -6.48
C TYR A 105 -1.21 8.65 -7.21
N PHE A 106 -0.83 9.27 -8.33
CA PHE A 106 -1.70 10.07 -9.18
C PHE A 106 -1.61 9.53 -10.61
N TYR A 107 -2.76 9.15 -11.16
CA TYR A 107 -2.86 8.53 -12.48
C TYR A 107 -3.45 9.50 -13.50
N ASP A 108 -2.88 9.50 -14.69
CA ASP A 108 -3.41 10.16 -15.88
C ASP A 108 -3.03 9.34 -17.12
N TRP A 109 -3.75 8.23 -17.31
CA TRP A 109 -3.50 7.25 -18.39
C TRP A 109 -3.58 7.88 -19.78
N GLU A 110 -4.48 8.84 -19.98
CA GLU A 110 -4.77 9.45 -21.27
C GLU A 110 -4.10 10.82 -21.45
N ARG A 111 -3.35 11.31 -20.44
CA ARG A 111 -2.84 12.69 -20.39
C ARG A 111 -3.96 13.72 -20.56
N ALA A 112 -5.16 13.37 -20.11
CA ALA A 112 -6.37 14.17 -20.26
C ALA A 112 -6.57 15.14 -19.09
N HIS A 113 -5.87 14.91 -17.98
CA HIS A 113 -5.95 15.74 -16.79
C HIS A 113 -4.93 16.87 -16.85
N ALA A 114 -5.31 17.97 -17.52
CA ALA A 114 -4.48 19.17 -17.58
C ALA A 114 -4.10 19.75 -16.21
N ASP A 115 -4.84 19.38 -15.16
CA ASP A 115 -4.61 19.77 -13.78
C ASP A 115 -3.62 18.85 -13.03
N LEU A 116 -3.18 17.73 -13.61
CA LEU A 116 -2.18 16.85 -13.01
C LEU A 116 -0.80 17.08 -13.64
N SER A 117 0.06 17.80 -12.91
CA SER A 117 1.46 18.04 -13.30
C SER A 117 2.36 18.09 -12.07
N LEU A 118 3.67 17.88 -12.24
CA LEU A 118 4.62 18.00 -11.14
C LEU A 118 4.63 19.39 -10.48
N PRO A 119 4.61 20.52 -11.22
CA PRO A 119 4.44 21.84 -10.61
C PRO A 119 3.17 21.97 -9.78
N ARG A 120 2.05 21.43 -10.26
CA ARG A 120 0.80 21.45 -9.51
C ARG A 120 0.87 20.61 -8.23
N LEU A 121 1.48 19.43 -8.30
CA LEU A 121 1.72 18.60 -7.11
C LEU A 121 2.65 19.30 -6.11
N GLN A 122 3.67 20.03 -6.58
CA GLN A 122 4.53 20.85 -5.71
C GLN A 122 3.73 21.90 -4.95
N GLU A 123 2.83 22.62 -5.61
CA GLU A 123 1.95 23.60 -4.96
C GLU A 123 1.03 22.94 -3.91
N ILE A 124 0.44 21.80 -4.26
CA ILE A 124 -0.48 21.05 -3.39
C ILE A 124 0.24 20.56 -2.13
N PHE A 125 1.46 20.04 -2.28
CA PHE A 125 2.22 19.46 -1.17
C PHE A 125 3.00 20.50 -0.36
N ALA A 126 3.29 21.68 -0.91
CA ALA A 126 4.10 22.73 -0.27
C ALA A 126 3.73 23.05 1.20
N PRO A 127 2.45 23.03 1.63
CA PRO A 127 2.10 23.25 3.03
C PRO A 127 2.61 22.16 3.99
N VAL A 128 2.91 20.96 3.50
CA VAL A 128 3.25 19.77 4.31
C VAL A 128 4.64 19.20 4.05
N VAL A 129 5.15 19.24 2.82
CA VAL A 129 6.51 18.79 2.45
C VAL A 129 7.03 19.57 1.22
N GLU A 130 8.35 19.61 1.04
CA GLU A 130 8.96 20.15 -0.18
C GLU A 130 9.13 19.02 -1.22
N VAL A 131 8.38 19.07 -2.32
CA VAL A 131 8.56 18.13 -3.44
C VAL A 131 9.65 18.66 -4.37
N ASP A 132 10.83 18.07 -4.30
CA ASP A 132 11.97 18.38 -5.15
C ASP A 132 12.07 17.40 -6.32
N ALA A 133 11.27 17.67 -7.35
CA ALA A 133 11.28 16.94 -8.60
C ALA A 133 11.10 17.93 -9.76
N ARG A 134 12.00 17.88 -10.73
CA ARG A 134 12.00 18.76 -11.89
C ARG A 134 12.20 17.94 -13.15
N GLU A 135 11.17 17.94 -13.99
CA GLU A 135 11.30 17.34 -15.31
C GLU A 135 12.15 18.24 -16.20
N PRO A 136 13.07 17.68 -17.01
CA PRO A 136 13.86 18.45 -17.96
C PRO A 136 13.00 18.99 -19.13
N TYR A 137 11.87 18.33 -19.39
CA TYR A 137 10.83 18.65 -20.36
C TYR A 137 9.61 17.77 -20.05
N PRO A 138 8.40 18.05 -20.57
CA PRO A 138 7.22 17.23 -20.30
C PRO A 138 7.45 15.76 -20.69
N LEU A 139 7.48 14.86 -19.71
CA LEU A 139 7.64 13.42 -19.96
C LEU A 139 6.28 12.73 -20.09
N PRO A 140 6.20 11.63 -20.87
CA PRO A 140 4.96 10.91 -21.11
C PRO A 140 4.66 9.88 -20.01
N TRP A 141 4.82 10.26 -18.74
CA TRP A 141 4.39 9.40 -17.64
C TRP A 141 2.85 9.37 -17.56
N HIS A 142 2.30 8.21 -17.22
CA HIS A 142 0.87 7.99 -16.97
C HIS A 142 0.56 7.89 -15.48
N MET A 143 1.59 7.79 -14.65
CA MET A 143 1.49 7.89 -13.20
C MET A 143 2.70 8.61 -12.64
N VAL A 144 2.46 9.42 -11.61
CA VAL A 144 3.46 9.97 -10.71
C VAL A 144 3.09 9.62 -9.28
N SER A 145 4.08 9.34 -8.44
CA SER A 145 3.86 9.19 -7.01
C SER A 145 4.85 9.97 -6.17
N ILE A 146 4.43 10.34 -4.97
CA ILE A 146 5.23 11.07 -3.98
C ILE A 146 5.32 10.19 -2.73
N GLU A 147 6.51 9.67 -2.43
CA GLU A 147 6.79 8.94 -1.20
C GLU A 147 7.20 9.91 -0.09
N VAL A 148 6.52 9.83 1.05
CA VAL A 148 6.71 10.65 2.23
C VAL A 148 7.11 9.76 3.40
N SER A 149 8.32 9.96 3.93
CA SER A 149 8.75 9.28 5.15
C SER A 149 8.18 9.95 6.40
N ARG A 150 8.27 9.25 7.52
CA ARG A 150 7.96 9.82 8.85
C ARG A 150 8.73 11.11 9.13
N GLU A 151 10.02 11.12 8.83
CA GLU A 151 10.89 12.27 9.07
C GLU A 151 10.51 13.45 8.17
N ALA A 152 10.22 13.19 6.90
CA ALA A 152 9.79 14.22 5.96
C ALA A 152 8.46 14.82 6.40
N LEU A 153 7.46 14.01 6.75
CA LEU A 153 6.15 14.51 7.18
C LEU A 153 6.25 15.30 8.50
N ALA A 154 7.03 14.81 9.47
CA ALA A 154 7.18 15.46 10.78
C ALA A 154 7.91 16.81 10.72
N ARG A 155 8.81 17.00 9.75
CA ARG A 155 9.70 18.17 9.67
C ARG A 155 9.46 19.04 8.45
N ARG A 156 8.43 18.74 7.65
CA ARG A 156 8.24 19.31 6.31
C ARG A 156 9.48 19.19 5.44
N GLY A 157 10.07 18.00 5.47
CA GLY A 157 11.31 17.70 4.76
C GLY A 157 11.12 17.67 3.25
N ARG A 158 12.26 17.52 2.56
CA ARG A 158 12.34 17.39 1.11
C ARG A 158 12.13 15.94 0.67
N VAL A 159 11.27 15.74 -0.32
CA VAL A 159 10.94 14.45 -0.92
C VAL A 159 11.10 14.52 -2.44
N GLY A 160 11.37 13.38 -3.07
CA GLY A 160 11.38 13.26 -4.53
C GLY A 160 10.02 12.83 -5.07
N ALA A 161 9.97 12.60 -6.39
CA ALA A 161 8.85 11.96 -7.07
C ALA A 161 9.29 10.66 -7.74
N HIS A 162 8.34 9.77 -8.02
CA HIS A 162 8.57 8.57 -8.84
C HIS A 162 7.69 8.67 -10.08
N LEU A 163 8.29 8.64 -11.26
CA LEU A 163 7.62 8.76 -12.54
C LEU A 163 7.50 7.39 -13.21
N TYR A 164 6.31 7.06 -13.68
CA TYR A 164 6.00 5.77 -14.29
C TYR A 164 5.70 5.95 -15.77
N ILE A 165 6.59 5.40 -16.59
CA ILE A 165 6.56 5.53 -18.05
C ILE A 165 6.52 4.11 -18.61
N ASP A 166 5.39 3.75 -19.22
CA ASP A 166 5.10 2.37 -19.65
C ASP A 166 5.31 1.41 -18.45
N MET A 167 6.09 0.35 -18.57
CA MET A 167 6.26 -0.63 -17.51
C MET A 167 7.41 -0.31 -16.55
N ARG A 168 7.90 0.94 -16.52
CA ARG A 168 9.13 1.33 -15.81
C ARG A 168 8.87 2.46 -14.84
N SER A 169 9.54 2.45 -13.69
CA SER A 169 9.58 3.61 -12.79
C SER A 169 10.98 4.20 -12.64
N TYR A 170 10.99 5.51 -12.46
CA TYR A 170 12.18 6.31 -12.23
C TYR A 170 11.98 7.20 -11.01
N ALA A 171 12.86 7.10 -10.02
CA ALA A 171 12.94 8.11 -8.97
C ALA A 171 13.54 9.39 -9.55
N LEU A 172 12.95 10.52 -9.19
CA LEU A 172 13.33 11.87 -9.59
C LEU A 172 13.56 12.72 -8.34
N LEU A 173 14.81 13.15 -8.16
CA LEU A 173 15.21 14.10 -7.11
C LEU A 173 15.98 15.25 -7.75
N GLY A 174 15.45 16.46 -7.64
CA GLY A 174 15.88 17.59 -8.45
C GLY A 174 15.69 17.24 -9.93
N GLU A 175 16.79 17.23 -10.69
CA GLU A 175 16.80 16.85 -12.11
C GLU A 175 17.38 15.43 -12.33
N LYS A 176 17.73 14.72 -11.26
CA LYS A 176 18.39 13.41 -11.35
C LYS A 176 17.36 12.29 -11.42
N PHE A 177 17.45 11.52 -12.51
CA PHE A 177 16.68 10.28 -12.68
C PHE A 177 17.48 9.07 -12.22
N THR A 178 16.82 8.18 -11.47
CA THR A 178 17.34 6.86 -11.13
C THR A 178 16.31 5.82 -11.54
N PHE A 179 16.68 4.92 -12.44
CA PHE A 179 15.84 3.79 -12.79
C PHE A 179 15.70 2.84 -11.60
N GLU A 180 14.47 2.47 -11.24
CA GLU A 180 14.21 1.66 -10.05
C GLU A 180 13.62 0.29 -10.39
N ASN A 181 12.53 0.26 -11.15
CA ASN A 181 11.69 -0.93 -11.25
C ASN A 181 11.18 -1.17 -12.67
N VAL A 182 11.00 -2.45 -13.01
CA VAL A 182 10.14 -2.91 -14.11
C VAL A 182 8.92 -3.60 -13.51
N TYR A 183 7.72 -3.22 -13.95
CA TYR A 183 6.46 -3.83 -13.52
C TYR A 183 5.89 -4.73 -14.61
N THR A 184 5.15 -5.77 -14.22
CA THR A 184 4.33 -6.56 -15.14
C THR A 184 3.03 -6.92 -14.44
N PHE A 185 1.88 -6.64 -15.07
CA PHE A 185 0.55 -6.88 -14.51
C PHE A 185 -0.10 -8.05 -15.23
N HIS A 186 -0.72 -8.95 -14.47
CA HIS A 186 -1.25 -10.21 -14.96
C HIS A 186 -2.63 -10.50 -14.35
N ASP A 187 -3.51 -11.13 -15.12
CA ASP A 187 -4.72 -11.76 -14.62
C ASP A 187 -4.37 -13.13 -13.99
N PRO A 188 -4.56 -13.30 -12.66
CA PRO A 188 -4.19 -14.55 -11.98
C PRO A 188 -4.95 -15.79 -12.46
N ARG A 189 -6.08 -15.62 -13.17
CA ARG A 189 -6.90 -16.74 -13.66
C ARG A 189 -6.44 -17.25 -15.02
N THR A 190 -5.95 -16.37 -15.88
CA THR A 190 -5.60 -16.70 -17.27
C THR A 190 -4.10 -16.70 -17.52
N GLU A 191 -3.32 -16.02 -16.68
CA GLU A 191 -1.88 -15.80 -16.89
C GLU A 191 -1.02 -16.37 -15.75
N VAL A 192 -1.50 -17.39 -15.04
CA VAL A 192 -0.77 -18.01 -13.92
C VAL A 192 0.62 -18.50 -14.33
N ASP A 193 0.77 -19.07 -15.52
CA ASP A 193 2.08 -19.54 -16.00
C ASP A 193 3.06 -18.39 -16.21
N MET A 194 2.58 -17.22 -16.65
CA MET A 194 3.40 -16.01 -16.81
C MET A 194 3.82 -15.46 -15.44
N ILE A 195 2.91 -15.41 -14.47
CA ILE A 195 3.23 -15.02 -13.10
C ILE A 195 4.30 -15.94 -12.51
N LEU A 196 4.10 -17.26 -12.62
CA LEU A 196 5.04 -18.25 -12.10
C LEU A 196 6.39 -18.16 -12.80
N HIS A 197 6.41 -17.95 -14.12
CA HIS A 197 7.63 -17.74 -14.87
C HIS A 197 8.39 -16.52 -14.35
N ARG A 198 7.72 -15.38 -14.20
CA ARG A 198 8.34 -14.14 -13.69
C ARG A 198 8.92 -14.29 -12.28
N LEU A 199 8.18 -14.94 -11.38
CA LEU A 199 8.68 -15.21 -10.02
C LEU A 199 9.89 -16.14 -10.06
N LYS A 200 9.84 -17.23 -10.83
CA LYS A 200 10.96 -18.19 -10.96
C LYS A 200 12.19 -17.59 -11.66
N SER A 201 12.01 -16.54 -12.46
CA SER A 201 13.09 -15.80 -13.10
C SER A 201 13.68 -14.69 -12.21
N SER A 202 13.16 -14.47 -11.01
CA SER A 202 13.71 -13.53 -10.04
C SER A 202 15.08 -14.00 -9.56
N VAL A 203 16.07 -13.11 -9.58
CA VAL A 203 17.40 -13.36 -8.96
C VAL A 203 17.34 -13.35 -7.43
N HIS A 204 16.19 -12.97 -6.86
CA HIS A 204 15.95 -12.79 -5.44
C HIS A 204 15.06 -13.89 -4.84
N PHE A 205 14.79 -14.96 -5.60
CA PHE A 205 13.92 -16.07 -5.19
C PHE A 205 14.48 -17.41 -5.69
N ASP A 206 14.44 -18.45 -4.83
CA ASP A 206 14.82 -19.80 -5.21
C ASP A 206 13.58 -20.72 -5.10
N PRO A 207 12.91 -21.06 -6.22
CA PRO A 207 11.67 -21.80 -6.19
C PRO A 207 11.79 -23.21 -5.60
N GLU A 208 12.97 -23.84 -5.72
CA GLU A 208 13.22 -25.19 -5.20
C GLU A 208 13.39 -25.19 -3.68
N ARG A 209 13.95 -24.11 -3.12
CA ARG A 209 14.18 -24.00 -1.67
C ARG A 209 13.04 -23.33 -0.92
N ASP A 210 12.43 -22.30 -1.50
CA ASP A 210 11.45 -21.47 -0.82
C ASP A 210 10.01 -21.94 -1.04
N GLY A 211 9.75 -22.52 -2.21
CA GLY A 211 8.41 -22.83 -2.69
C GLY A 211 7.60 -21.56 -3.02
N VAL A 212 6.87 -21.61 -4.13
CA VAL A 212 6.06 -20.46 -4.61
C VAL A 212 4.99 -20.02 -3.60
N ALA A 213 4.52 -20.93 -2.74
CA ALA A 213 3.53 -20.60 -1.71
C ALA A 213 4.03 -19.55 -0.70
N ALA A 214 5.34 -19.36 -0.56
CA ALA A 214 5.90 -18.30 0.28
C ALA A 214 5.61 -16.89 -0.27
N LEU A 215 5.55 -16.74 -1.59
CA LEU A 215 5.23 -15.47 -2.25
C LEU A 215 3.77 -15.36 -2.67
N MET A 216 3.12 -16.49 -2.99
CA MET A 216 1.71 -16.56 -3.38
C MET A 216 0.92 -17.46 -2.41
N PRO A 217 0.69 -17.01 -1.17
CA PRO A 217 -0.04 -17.77 -0.16
C PRO A 217 -1.54 -17.89 -0.55
N PRO A 218 -2.24 -18.96 -0.13
CA PRO A 218 -3.62 -19.20 -0.55
C PRO A 218 -4.61 -18.03 -0.37
N PRO A 219 -4.59 -17.25 0.74
CA PRO A 219 -5.47 -16.09 0.89
C PRO A 219 -5.30 -15.02 -0.21
N LEU A 220 -4.08 -14.84 -0.72
CA LEU A 220 -3.77 -13.83 -1.72
C LEU A 220 -3.99 -14.30 -3.16
N ARG A 221 -4.19 -15.61 -3.39
CA ARG A 221 -4.47 -16.15 -4.74
C ARG A 221 -5.85 -15.79 -5.27
N ARG A 222 -6.77 -15.38 -4.38
CA ARG A 222 -8.14 -14.95 -4.74
C ARG A 222 -8.21 -13.45 -5.03
N CYS A 223 -7.13 -12.89 -5.56
CA CYS A 223 -7.01 -11.50 -5.97
C CYS A 223 -7.60 -11.30 -7.39
N GLY A 224 -7.82 -10.04 -7.77
CA GLY A 224 -8.24 -9.64 -9.10
C GLY A 224 -7.10 -9.44 -10.09
N LYS A 225 -5.92 -9.01 -9.62
CA LYS A 225 -4.70 -8.84 -10.44
C LYS A 225 -3.46 -9.22 -9.63
N VAL A 226 -2.41 -9.64 -10.32
CA VAL A 226 -1.07 -9.80 -9.74
C VAL A 226 -0.10 -8.90 -10.50
N CYS A 227 0.71 -8.14 -9.78
CA CYS A 227 1.83 -7.45 -10.37
C CYS A 227 3.15 -8.03 -9.85
N VAL A 228 4.07 -8.33 -10.75
CA VAL A 228 5.44 -8.70 -10.41
C VAL A 228 6.34 -7.54 -10.80
N ALA A 229 7.10 -7.02 -9.84
CA ALA A 229 8.06 -5.95 -10.05
C ALA A 229 9.48 -6.46 -9.85
N ASN A 230 10.34 -6.24 -10.85
CA ASN A 230 11.77 -6.47 -10.74
C ASN A 230 12.47 -5.19 -10.31
N LYS A 231 13.26 -5.25 -9.23
CA LYS A 231 14.02 -4.09 -8.73
C LYS A 231 15.48 -4.44 -8.53
N ARG A 232 16.30 -3.43 -8.28
CA ARG A 232 17.75 -3.59 -8.21
C ARG A 232 18.25 -4.46 -7.05
N SER A 233 17.63 -4.35 -5.87
CA SER A 233 18.12 -4.99 -4.64
C SER A 233 17.11 -5.94 -3.99
N SER A 234 15.94 -6.08 -4.59
CA SER A 234 14.81 -6.87 -4.12
C SER A 234 13.81 -6.97 -5.26
N ASP A 235 12.96 -7.98 -5.28
CA ASP A 235 11.80 -7.99 -6.17
C ASP A 235 10.52 -7.82 -5.36
N ALA A 236 9.39 -7.60 -6.03
CA ALA A 236 8.12 -7.51 -5.34
C ALA A 236 6.99 -8.22 -6.07
N VAL A 237 6.02 -8.68 -5.29
CA VAL A 237 4.74 -9.18 -5.77
C VAL A 237 3.61 -8.40 -5.11
N TYR A 238 2.66 -7.95 -5.92
CA TYR A 238 1.48 -7.21 -5.48
C TYR A 238 0.23 -8.00 -5.84
N PHE A 239 -0.73 -7.98 -4.92
CA PHE A 239 -2.02 -8.62 -5.07
C PHE A 239 -3.10 -7.57 -5.00
N SER A 240 -3.82 -7.40 -6.10
CA SER A 240 -4.88 -6.41 -6.20
C SER A 240 -6.24 -7.00 -5.87
N ARG A 241 -7.13 -6.21 -5.29
CA ARG A 241 -8.53 -6.58 -5.06
C ARG A 241 -8.72 -7.84 -4.20
N ILE A 242 -7.97 -7.94 -3.10
CA ILE A 242 -8.21 -8.95 -2.06
C ILE A 242 -9.33 -8.51 -1.12
N ARG A 243 -9.95 -9.45 -0.41
CA ARG A 243 -11.06 -9.14 0.50
C ARG A 243 -10.55 -8.74 1.89
N THR A 244 -11.38 -8.06 2.66
CA THR A 244 -11.07 -7.65 4.05
C THR A 244 -10.56 -8.78 4.95
N PRO A 245 -11.11 -10.03 4.91
CA PRO A 245 -10.54 -11.14 5.68
C PRO A 245 -9.09 -11.50 5.27
N ASP A 246 -8.77 -11.38 3.98
CA ASP A 246 -7.43 -11.67 3.44
C ASP A 246 -6.45 -10.55 3.81
N LEU A 247 -6.89 -9.29 3.83
CA LEU A 247 -6.11 -8.18 4.40
C LEU A 247 -5.85 -8.40 5.89
N ALA A 248 -6.85 -8.79 6.68
CA ALA A 248 -6.67 -9.04 8.10
C ALA A 248 -5.66 -10.18 8.34
N TRP A 249 -5.69 -11.23 7.51
CA TRP A 249 -4.67 -12.26 7.50
C TRP A 249 -3.29 -11.70 7.15
N PHE A 250 -3.17 -10.88 6.11
CA PHE A 250 -1.93 -10.25 5.67
C PHE A 250 -1.27 -9.41 6.77
N LEU A 251 -2.04 -8.52 7.41
CA LEU A 251 -1.56 -7.66 8.49
C LEU A 251 -0.98 -8.49 9.65
N ARG A 252 -1.69 -9.56 10.07
CA ARG A 252 -1.21 -10.46 11.13
C ARG A 252 0.04 -11.23 10.71
N THR A 253 0.03 -11.84 9.53
CA THR A 253 1.16 -12.65 9.03
C THR A 253 2.43 -11.83 8.90
N HIS A 254 2.32 -10.56 8.50
CA HIS A 254 3.45 -9.66 8.35
C HIS A 254 3.71 -8.78 9.58
N ALA A 255 3.09 -9.10 10.73
CA ALA A 255 3.30 -8.42 12.00
C ALA A 255 3.19 -6.89 11.90
N TRP A 256 2.16 -6.41 11.21
CA TRP A 256 1.79 -4.99 11.19
C TRP A 256 1.38 -4.52 12.60
N PRO A 257 1.41 -3.20 12.88
CA PRO A 257 0.97 -2.65 14.16
C PRO A 257 -0.38 -3.22 14.62
N GLU A 258 -0.49 -3.50 15.92
CA GLU A 258 -1.65 -4.18 16.48
C GLU A 258 -2.92 -3.35 16.30
N GLU A 259 -2.79 -2.03 16.38
CA GLU A 259 -3.88 -1.07 16.29
C GLU A 259 -4.48 -1.02 14.87
N MET A 260 -3.63 -1.07 13.84
CA MET A 260 -4.07 -1.23 12.45
C MET A 260 -4.73 -2.59 12.21
N THR A 261 -4.16 -3.65 12.78
CA THR A 261 -4.70 -5.01 12.67
C THR A 261 -6.07 -5.10 13.38
N ALA A 262 -6.21 -4.47 14.54
CA ALA A 262 -7.43 -4.41 15.32
C ALA A 262 -8.51 -3.56 14.66
N LEU A 263 -8.14 -2.47 13.97
CA LEU A 263 -9.09 -1.69 13.17
C LEU A 263 -9.73 -2.57 12.08
N VAL A 264 -8.93 -3.27 11.28
CA VAL A 264 -9.44 -4.11 10.20
C VAL A 264 -10.21 -5.31 10.73
N GLY A 265 -9.67 -6.00 11.75
CA GLY A 265 -10.30 -7.18 12.33
C GLY A 265 -11.58 -6.86 13.10
N GLY A 266 -11.57 -5.80 13.91
CA GLY A 266 -12.70 -5.39 14.75
C GLY A 266 -13.84 -4.72 13.98
N ARG A 267 -13.58 -4.25 12.76
CA ARG A 267 -14.57 -3.59 11.90
C ARG A 267 -14.79 -4.28 10.57
N ALA A 268 -14.54 -5.59 10.50
CA ALA A 268 -14.62 -6.36 9.26
C ALA A 268 -15.96 -6.19 8.51
N MET A 269 -17.09 -6.13 9.22
CA MET A 269 -18.42 -5.90 8.61
C MET A 269 -18.64 -4.48 8.10
N GLU A 270 -17.96 -3.49 8.65
CA GLU A 270 -17.99 -2.11 8.14
C GLU A 270 -17.01 -1.92 6.97
N LEU A 271 -16.17 -2.91 6.66
CA LEU A 271 -15.15 -2.86 5.61
C LEU A 271 -15.36 -3.95 4.54
N ASP A 272 -16.40 -4.78 4.65
CA ASP A 272 -16.67 -5.93 3.77
C ASP A 272 -17.05 -5.54 2.32
N HIS A 273 -17.45 -4.29 2.11
CA HIS A 273 -17.73 -3.71 0.80
C HIS A 273 -16.47 -3.35 0.01
N LEU A 274 -15.32 -3.23 0.69
CA LEU A 274 -14.05 -2.84 0.09
C LEU A 274 -13.29 -4.03 -0.48
N LEU A 275 -12.50 -3.71 -1.50
CA LEU A 275 -11.39 -4.53 -1.99
C LEU A 275 -10.09 -3.79 -1.69
N TRP A 276 -9.08 -4.53 -1.26
CA TRP A 276 -7.79 -4.00 -0.85
C TRP A 276 -6.69 -4.46 -1.78
N ASP A 277 -5.59 -3.75 -1.80
CA ASP A 277 -4.38 -4.21 -2.46
C ASP A 277 -3.23 -4.29 -1.47
N VAL A 278 -2.34 -5.24 -1.67
CA VAL A 278 -1.17 -5.46 -0.83
C VAL A 278 0.06 -5.78 -1.66
N GLY A 279 1.24 -5.48 -1.11
CA GLY A 279 2.52 -5.75 -1.76
C GLY A 279 3.53 -6.36 -0.81
N VAL A 280 4.41 -7.21 -1.32
CA VAL A 280 5.54 -7.78 -0.60
C VAL A 280 6.80 -7.55 -1.43
N ASP A 281 7.68 -6.67 -0.97
CA ASP A 281 9.06 -6.59 -1.45
C ASP A 281 9.87 -7.65 -0.69
N PHE A 282 10.58 -8.50 -1.43
CA PHE A 282 11.34 -9.62 -0.89
C PHE A 282 12.76 -9.67 -1.47
N ASP A 283 13.67 -10.25 -0.71
CA ASP A 283 14.96 -10.69 -1.23
C ASP A 283 15.37 -12.03 -0.62
N ARG A 284 16.54 -12.53 -1.05
CA ARG A 284 17.19 -13.70 -0.47
C ARG A 284 18.53 -13.35 0.20
N ALA A 285 18.60 -12.25 0.95
CA ALA A 285 19.85 -11.93 1.63
C ALA A 285 20.14 -12.97 2.74
N GLY A 286 21.38 -13.43 2.81
CA GLY A 286 21.77 -14.50 3.74
C GLY A 286 21.23 -15.89 3.38
N GLY A 287 20.73 -16.08 2.15
CA GLY A 287 20.30 -17.39 1.66
C GLY A 287 18.91 -17.83 2.13
N VAL A 288 18.10 -16.92 2.68
CA VAL A 288 16.72 -17.17 3.12
C VAL A 288 15.81 -16.11 2.52
N LEU A 289 14.67 -16.52 1.95
CA LEU A 289 13.66 -15.60 1.45
C LEU A 289 13.09 -14.76 2.60
N THR A 290 13.21 -13.44 2.49
CA THR A 290 12.82 -12.50 3.54
C THR A 290 11.98 -11.38 2.96
N ALA A 291 10.81 -11.13 3.57
CA ALA A 291 10.05 -9.91 3.29
C ALA A 291 10.81 -8.70 3.87
N ARG A 292 11.21 -7.78 3.00
CA ARG A 292 11.91 -6.53 3.36
C ARG A 292 10.94 -5.42 3.68
N LYS A 293 9.91 -5.32 2.86
CA LYS A 293 8.87 -4.30 2.99
C LYS A 293 7.55 -4.90 2.60
N THR A 294 6.50 -4.54 3.31
CA THR A 294 5.13 -4.84 2.90
C THR A 294 4.34 -3.57 2.73
N GLY A 295 3.35 -3.60 1.84
CA GLY A 295 2.49 -2.46 1.53
C GLY A 295 1.02 -2.82 1.63
N VAL A 296 0.19 -1.85 2.01
CA VAL A 296 -1.27 -1.88 1.92
C VAL A 296 -1.73 -0.63 1.20
N TYR A 297 -2.68 -0.77 0.28
CA TYR A 297 -3.13 0.30 -0.58
C TYR A 297 -4.64 0.46 -0.59
N GLY A 298 -5.08 1.66 -0.94
CA GLY A 298 -6.47 2.03 -1.18
C GLY A 298 -6.56 3.34 -1.95
N SER A 299 -7.75 3.94 -2.01
CA SER A 299 -7.98 5.21 -2.68
C SER A 299 -8.86 6.16 -1.85
N PHE A 300 -8.76 7.46 -2.12
CA PHE A 300 -9.62 8.51 -1.57
C PHE A 300 -9.75 9.71 -2.50
#